data_AF-A0A7C9PSP9-F1
#
_entry.id   AF-A0A7C9PSP9-F1
#
_cell.length_a   1.000
_cell.length_b   1.000
_cell.length_c   1.000
_cell.angle_alpha   90.00
_cell.angle_beta   90.00
_cell.angle_gamma   90.00
#
_symmetry.space_group_name_H-M   'P 1'
#
loop_
_entity.id
_entity.type
_entity.pdbx_description
1 polymer ?
#
loop_
_entity_poly.entity_id
_entity_poly.type
_entity_poly.pdbx_seq_one_letter_code
_entity_poly.pdbx_strand_id
1 'polypeptide(L)'
;MSVDYELRLVTDWQPRQILEIVSKELGLQWQENSRLVGRGIVLGATAEPEQRQSLMMEAFGFKPTVDIWFRVETNEEICPGKTILLKASLSILGKIPGDGVLLVGEEKIVFQRINGTLIFNKKLQVWADYELSELNVPYFGQLLRSPLISNHPPRVKMRNNIYTRLKSLATRQGKSMTELANEAIEVYLKQVGA
;
A
#
# COMPACT_ATOMS: atom_id res chain seq x y z
N MET A 1 3.54 6.79 20.38
CA MET A 1 2.83 6.84 19.08
C MET A 1 3.55 5.87 18.17
N SER A 2 2.86 5.31 17.19
CA SER A 2 3.44 4.34 16.27
C SER A 2 2.99 4.64 14.83
N VAL A 3 3.74 4.12 13.86
CA VAL A 3 3.43 4.20 12.43
C VAL A 3 3.25 2.78 11.92
N ASP A 4 2.11 2.54 11.29
CA ASP A 4 1.78 1.25 10.69
C ASP A 4 2.19 1.22 9.21
N TYR A 5 2.85 0.13 8.84
CA TYR A 5 3.27 -0.21 7.48
C TYR A 5 2.70 -1.56 7.08
N GLU A 6 2.44 -1.75 5.79
CA GLU A 6 1.86 -2.98 5.25
C GLU A 6 2.61 -3.40 3.99
N LEU A 7 3.27 -4.57 4.02
CA LEU A 7 3.86 -5.20 2.85
C LEU A 7 2.88 -6.24 2.32
N ARG A 8 2.22 -5.90 1.21
CA ARG A 8 1.31 -6.78 0.51
C ARG A 8 2.04 -7.46 -0.63
N LEU A 9 1.93 -8.78 -0.72
CA LEU A 9 2.81 -9.57 -1.59
C LEU A 9 2.08 -10.77 -2.21
N VAL A 10 2.43 -11.08 -3.47
CA VAL A 10 2.00 -12.29 -4.18
C VAL A 10 2.94 -13.45 -3.82
N THR A 11 2.39 -14.50 -3.23
CA THR A 11 3.17 -15.69 -2.85
C THR A 11 2.29 -16.91 -2.59
N ASP A 12 2.85 -18.10 -2.76
CA ASP A 12 2.24 -19.36 -2.32
C ASP A 12 2.57 -19.68 -0.85
N TRP A 13 3.42 -18.88 -0.22
CA TRP A 13 3.83 -19.08 1.16
C TRP A 13 2.75 -18.66 2.14
N GLN A 14 2.58 -19.47 3.19
CA GLN A 14 1.66 -19.14 4.26
C GLN A 14 2.25 -18.05 5.16
N PRO A 15 1.41 -17.18 5.75
CA PRO A 15 1.85 -16.09 6.63
C PRO A 15 2.84 -16.53 7.73
N ARG A 16 2.61 -17.71 8.31
CA ARG A 16 3.48 -18.28 9.34
C ARG A 16 4.89 -18.61 8.82
N GLN A 17 5.02 -19.16 7.61
CA GLN A 17 6.32 -19.50 7.02
C GLN A 17 7.17 -18.25 6.80
N ILE A 18 6.52 -17.15 6.40
CA ILE A 18 7.17 -15.85 6.22
C ILE A 18 7.72 -15.35 7.56
N LEU A 19 6.90 -15.38 8.62
CA LEU A 19 7.34 -14.97 9.97
C LEU A 19 8.45 -15.86 10.53
N GLU A 20 8.40 -17.18 10.32
CA GLU A 20 9.46 -18.10 10.77
C GLU A 20 10.83 -17.74 10.17
N ILE A 21 10.86 -17.32 8.91
CA ILE A 21 12.10 -16.90 8.25
C ILE A 21 12.58 -15.55 8.79
N VAL A 22 11.69 -14.57 8.91
CA VAL A 22 12.06 -13.25 9.44
C VAL A 22 12.56 -13.36 10.89
N SER A 23 11.90 -14.17 11.71
CA SER A 23 12.34 -14.46 13.08
C SER A 23 13.75 -15.03 13.11
N LYS A 24 14.04 -16.04 12.29
CA LYS A 24 15.35 -16.69 12.24
C LYS A 24 16.46 -15.77 11.75
N GLU A 25 16.20 -14.97 10.71
CA GLU A 25 17.23 -14.12 10.09
C GLU A 25 17.54 -12.86 10.88
N LEU A 26 16.54 -12.30 11.56
CA LEU A 26 16.66 -11.03 12.29
C LEU A 26 16.68 -11.20 13.81
N GLY A 27 16.60 -12.44 14.31
CA GLY A 27 16.60 -12.73 15.74
C GLY A 27 15.37 -12.18 16.47
N LEU A 28 14.23 -12.05 15.78
CA LEU A 28 13.01 -11.50 16.37
C LEU A 28 12.30 -12.56 17.22
N GLN A 29 11.76 -12.12 18.35
CA GLN A 29 11.16 -13.02 19.33
C GLN A 29 9.67 -13.20 19.04
N TRP A 30 9.20 -14.44 19.14
CA TRP A 30 7.78 -14.73 19.11
C TRP A 30 7.10 -14.23 20.38
N GLN A 31 5.94 -13.60 20.21
CA GLN A 31 5.02 -13.25 21.29
C GLN A 31 3.68 -13.95 21.07
N GLU A 32 2.79 -13.83 22.06
CA GLU A 32 1.40 -14.24 21.96
C GLU A 32 0.74 -13.74 20.65
N ASN A 33 -0.21 -14.52 20.14
CA ASN A 33 -0.94 -14.25 18.90
C ASN A 33 -0.09 -14.33 17.61
N SER A 34 0.99 -15.11 17.61
CA SER A 34 1.83 -15.35 16.41
C SER A 34 2.43 -14.07 15.82
N ARG A 35 2.85 -13.15 16.70
CA ARG A 35 3.52 -11.89 16.33
C ARG A 35 5.00 -11.99 16.63
N LEU A 36 5.80 -11.24 15.88
CA LEU A 36 7.22 -11.06 16.15
C LEU A 36 7.46 -9.69 16.75
N VAL A 37 8.32 -9.66 17.77
CA VAL A 37 8.74 -8.44 18.45
C VAL A 37 10.23 -8.26 18.26
N GLY A 38 10.59 -7.05 17.87
CA GLY A 38 11.96 -6.56 17.81
C GLY A 38 12.08 -5.22 18.53
N ARG A 39 13.31 -4.72 18.60
CA ARG A 39 13.57 -3.41 19.16
C ARG A 39 12.89 -2.32 18.31
N GLY A 40 11.89 -1.64 18.88
CA GLY A 40 11.14 -0.57 18.22
C GLY A 40 10.12 -1.02 17.17
N ILE A 41 9.81 -2.32 17.07
CA ILE A 41 8.90 -2.84 16.05
C ILE A 41 8.15 -4.08 16.53
N VAL A 42 6.88 -4.17 16.11
CA VAL A 42 6.08 -5.40 16.14
C VAL A 42 5.66 -5.70 14.71
N LEU A 43 5.70 -6.96 14.29
CA LEU A 43 5.16 -7.36 13.00
C LEU A 43 4.37 -8.65 13.09
N GLY A 44 3.46 -8.83 12.14
CA GLY A 44 2.72 -10.05 11.94
C GLY A 44 2.35 -10.22 10.48
N ALA A 45 1.72 -11.35 10.16
CA ALA A 45 1.32 -11.65 8.80
C ALA A 45 -0.04 -12.36 8.81
N THR A 46 -0.86 -12.06 7.81
CA THR A 46 -2.19 -12.63 7.59
C THR A 46 -2.42 -12.90 6.11
N ALA A 47 -3.36 -13.79 5.79
CA ALA A 47 -3.83 -13.92 4.42
C ALA A 47 -4.53 -12.62 3.98
N GLU A 48 -4.33 -12.22 2.73
CA GLU A 48 -4.96 -11.01 2.20
C GLU A 48 -6.46 -11.26 1.94
N PRO A 49 -7.38 -10.44 2.50
CA PRO A 49 -8.82 -10.56 2.24
C PRO A 49 -9.19 -10.31 0.76
N GLU A 50 -10.11 -11.10 0.20
CA GLU A 50 -10.51 -11.02 -1.23
C GLU A 50 -10.89 -9.60 -1.71
N GLN A 51 -11.55 -8.83 -0.84
CA GLN A 51 -11.92 -7.44 -1.11
C GLN A 51 -10.68 -6.57 -1.37
N ARG A 52 -9.65 -6.71 -0.53
CA ARG A 52 -8.38 -6.00 -0.70
C ARG A 52 -7.59 -6.52 -1.89
N GLN A 53 -7.62 -7.83 -2.17
CA GLN A 53 -6.99 -8.38 -3.37
C GLN A 53 -7.53 -7.74 -4.65
N SER A 54 -8.85 -7.53 -4.70
CA SER A 54 -9.52 -6.89 -5.84
C SER A 54 -9.10 -5.42 -6.00
N LEU A 55 -9.07 -4.67 -4.89
CA LEU A 55 -8.57 -3.29 -4.89
C LEU A 55 -7.11 -3.20 -5.36
N MET A 56 -6.25 -4.09 -4.88
CA MET A 56 -4.84 -4.12 -5.26
C MET A 56 -4.64 -4.51 -6.73
N MET A 57 -5.50 -5.39 -7.27
CA MET A 57 -5.48 -5.71 -8.69
C MET A 57 -5.82 -4.48 -9.56
N GLU A 58 -6.82 -3.70 -9.15
CA GLU A 58 -7.20 -2.48 -9.86
C GLU A 58 -6.13 -1.37 -9.74
N ALA A 59 -5.52 -1.26 -8.56
CA ALA A 59 -4.59 -0.19 -8.23
C ALA A 59 -3.16 -0.44 -8.74
N PHE A 60 -2.66 -1.68 -8.59
CA PHE A 60 -1.27 -2.06 -8.85
C PHE A 60 -1.11 -3.14 -9.91
N GLY A 61 -2.19 -3.77 -10.38
CA GLY A 61 -2.13 -4.81 -11.40
C GLY A 61 -1.78 -6.20 -10.90
N PHE A 62 -1.76 -6.44 -9.58
CA PHE A 62 -1.51 -7.75 -8.99
C PHE A 62 -2.44 -8.05 -7.82
N LYS A 63 -2.62 -9.35 -7.51
CA LYS A 63 -3.46 -9.83 -6.41
C LYS A 63 -2.58 -10.37 -5.27
N PRO A 64 -2.30 -9.58 -4.21
CA PRO A 64 -1.55 -10.07 -3.08
C PRO A 64 -2.28 -11.23 -2.42
N THR A 65 -1.53 -12.19 -1.88
CA THR A 65 -2.07 -13.34 -1.15
C THR A 65 -1.78 -13.23 0.34
N VAL A 66 -0.78 -12.42 0.71
CA VAL A 66 -0.36 -12.18 2.10
C VAL A 66 -0.20 -10.68 2.35
N ASP A 67 -0.67 -10.26 3.52
CA ASP A 67 -0.44 -8.96 4.13
C ASP A 67 0.52 -9.13 5.32
N ILE A 68 1.65 -8.43 5.30
CA ILE A 68 2.62 -8.39 6.40
C ILE A 68 2.59 -6.99 6.98
N TRP A 69 2.03 -6.85 8.16
CA TRP A 69 1.89 -5.58 8.84
C TRP A 69 3.04 -5.37 9.82
N PHE A 70 3.51 -4.13 9.91
CA PHE A 70 4.55 -3.69 10.82
C PHE A 70 4.06 -2.47 11.58
N ARG A 71 4.25 -2.48 12.89
CA ARG A 71 4.02 -1.34 13.77
C ARG A 71 5.36 -0.86 14.29
N VAL A 72 5.80 0.31 13.84
CA VAL A 72 7.07 0.92 14.24
C VAL A 72 6.80 1.99 15.28
N GLU A 73 7.48 1.92 16.42
CA GLU A 73 7.37 2.95 17.47
C GLU A 73 7.99 4.27 17.00
N THR A 74 7.39 5.42 17.34
CA THR A 74 7.88 6.75 16.91
C THR A 74 8.71 7.49 17.96
N ASN A 75 9.11 6.80 19.03
CA ASN A 75 9.93 7.38 20.09
C ASN A 75 11.43 7.18 19.76
N GLU A 76 12.28 7.12 20.79
CA GLU A 76 13.72 6.85 20.66
C GLU A 76 14.04 5.56 19.89
N GLU A 77 13.06 4.65 19.78
CA GLU A 77 13.19 3.36 19.10
C GLU A 77 12.78 3.38 17.61
N ILE A 78 12.48 4.56 17.04
CA ILE A 78 12.09 4.70 15.63
C ILE A 78 13.19 4.26 14.65
N CYS A 79 14.45 4.61 14.92
CA CYS A 79 15.56 4.25 14.05
C CYS A 79 15.78 2.73 14.02
N PRO A 80 15.92 2.04 15.18
CA PRO A 80 15.96 0.58 15.22
C PRO A 80 14.77 -0.09 14.52
N GLY A 81 13.55 0.40 14.76
CA GLY A 81 12.35 -0.15 14.14
C GLY A 81 12.35 -0.01 12.62
N LYS A 82 12.72 1.15 12.08
CA LYS A 82 12.83 1.37 10.62
C LYS A 82 13.92 0.51 9.96
N THR A 83 15.03 0.28 10.65
CA THR A 83 16.08 -0.64 10.17
C THR A 83 15.55 -2.07 10.09
N ILE A 84 14.83 -2.54 11.11
CA ILE A 84 14.22 -3.89 11.09
C ILE A 84 13.14 -3.98 10.00
N LEU A 85 12.29 -2.97 9.84
CA LEU A 85 11.30 -2.89 8.76
C LEU A 85 11.95 -3.09 7.37
N LEU A 86 13.03 -2.35 7.09
CA LEU A 86 13.76 -2.46 5.83
C LEU A 86 14.36 -3.86 5.65
N LYS A 87 15.10 -4.34 6.65
CA LYS A 87 15.76 -5.66 6.59
C LYS A 87 14.77 -6.80 6.45
N ALA A 88 13.65 -6.77 7.18
CA ALA A 88 12.59 -7.77 7.07
C ALA A 88 11.97 -7.76 5.68
N SER A 89 11.58 -6.57 5.19
CA SER A 89 10.98 -6.42 3.87
C SER A 89 11.88 -6.97 2.76
N LEU A 90 13.16 -6.64 2.80
CA LEU A 90 14.10 -7.08 1.76
C LEU A 90 14.51 -8.54 1.90
N SER A 91 14.62 -9.07 3.12
CA SER A 91 14.79 -10.51 3.36
C SER A 91 13.65 -11.30 2.70
N ILE A 92 12.40 -10.87 2.91
CA ILE A 92 11.21 -11.49 2.32
C ILE A 92 11.25 -11.41 0.79
N LEU A 93 11.49 -10.22 0.23
CA LEU A 93 11.56 -10.01 -1.22
C LEU A 93 12.72 -10.76 -1.88
N GLY A 94 13.81 -10.98 -1.16
CA GLY A 94 14.97 -11.75 -1.65
C GLY A 94 14.68 -13.25 -1.79
N LYS A 95 13.65 -13.78 -1.11
CA LYS A 95 13.30 -15.21 -1.15
C LYS A 95 12.04 -15.51 -1.95
N ILE A 96 11.12 -14.57 -2.00
CA ILE A 96 9.86 -14.73 -2.72
C ILE A 96 9.97 -13.95 -4.02
N PRO A 97 9.64 -14.51 -5.20
CA PRO A 97 9.77 -13.80 -6.47
C PRO A 97 8.59 -12.89 -6.83
N GLY A 98 7.44 -13.02 -6.15
CA GLY A 98 6.18 -12.38 -6.58
C GLY A 98 6.10 -10.86 -6.36
N ASP A 99 5.19 -10.20 -7.04
CA ASP A 99 5.02 -8.75 -6.91
C ASP A 99 4.64 -8.35 -5.49
N GLY A 100 5.03 -7.13 -5.09
CA GLY A 100 4.67 -6.62 -3.79
C GLY A 100 4.82 -5.12 -3.65
N VAL A 101 4.17 -4.55 -2.64
CA VAL A 101 4.22 -3.13 -2.34
C VAL A 101 4.23 -2.93 -0.84
N LEU A 102 5.13 -2.05 -0.37
CA LEU A 102 5.13 -1.58 1.01
C LEU A 102 4.39 -0.25 1.07
N LEU A 103 3.36 -0.20 1.90
CA LEU A 103 2.53 0.98 2.15
C LEU A 103 2.80 1.51 3.55
N VAL A 104 2.65 2.81 3.75
CA VAL A 104 2.60 3.46 5.06
C VAL A 104 1.27 4.17 5.22
N GLY A 105 0.60 3.92 6.35
CA GLY A 105 -0.76 4.41 6.61
C GLY A 105 -1.74 3.97 5.52
N GLU A 106 -1.71 2.68 5.16
CA GLU A 106 -2.58 1.98 4.19
C GLU A 106 -2.54 2.47 2.74
N GLU A 107 -1.98 3.65 2.47
CA GLU A 107 -2.15 4.30 1.18
C GLU A 107 -0.82 4.72 0.54
N LYS A 108 0.15 5.24 1.30
CA LYS A 108 1.34 5.86 0.70
C LYS A 108 2.39 4.81 0.37
N ILE A 109 2.81 4.73 -0.90
CA ILE A 109 3.83 3.76 -1.34
C ILE A 109 5.20 4.15 -0.80
N VAL A 110 5.82 3.27 -0.01
CA VAL A 110 7.21 3.36 0.44
C VAL A 110 8.16 2.78 -0.60
N PHE A 111 7.88 1.57 -1.08
CA PHE A 111 8.51 0.97 -2.25
C PHE A 111 7.53 0.02 -2.93
N GLN A 112 7.83 -0.37 -4.16
CA GLN A 112 7.16 -1.48 -4.85
C GLN A 112 8.17 -2.36 -5.56
N ARG A 113 7.88 -3.66 -5.66
CA ARG A 113 8.54 -4.58 -6.59
C ARG A 113 7.49 -5.09 -7.57
N ILE A 114 7.63 -4.71 -8.83
CA ILE A 114 6.72 -5.13 -9.91
C ILE A 114 7.57 -5.73 -11.02
N ASN A 115 7.21 -6.93 -11.49
CA ASN A 115 7.96 -7.68 -12.50
C ASN A 115 9.45 -7.80 -12.14
N GLY A 116 9.74 -8.11 -10.87
CA GLY A 116 11.10 -8.27 -10.35
C GLY A 116 11.89 -6.96 -10.16
N THR A 117 11.36 -5.81 -10.54
CA THR A 117 12.05 -4.52 -10.41
C THR A 117 11.67 -3.83 -9.11
N LEU A 118 12.65 -3.64 -8.20
CA LEU A 118 12.45 -2.93 -6.93
C LEU A 118 12.63 -1.42 -7.11
N ILE A 119 11.61 -0.65 -6.71
CA ILE A 119 11.56 0.81 -6.84
C ILE A 119 11.20 1.43 -5.49
N PHE A 120 12.10 2.24 -4.94
CA PHE A 120 11.87 3.04 -3.73
C PHE A 120 11.25 4.39 -4.08
N ASN A 121 10.31 4.85 -3.23
CA ASN A 121 9.66 6.14 -3.41
C ASN A 121 10.52 7.29 -2.91
N LYS A 122 11.06 8.09 -3.83
CA LYS A 122 11.84 9.30 -3.51
C LYS A 122 11.04 10.39 -2.78
N LYS A 123 9.70 10.37 -2.85
CA LYS A 123 8.85 11.40 -2.23
C LYS A 123 8.78 11.28 -0.70
N LEU A 124 8.79 10.07 -0.17
CA LEU A 124 8.56 9.84 1.26
C LEU A 124 9.84 9.91 2.10
N GLN A 125 11.01 9.72 1.48
CA GLN A 125 12.32 9.72 2.15
C GLN A 125 12.31 8.91 3.46
N VAL A 126 11.72 7.71 3.40
CA VAL A 126 11.61 6.84 4.59
C VAL A 126 12.99 6.43 5.06
N TRP A 127 13.95 6.21 4.17
CA TRP A 127 15.33 5.89 4.52
C TRP A 127 16.28 6.90 3.90
N ALA A 128 17.41 7.12 4.58
CA ALA A 128 18.53 7.88 4.05
C ALA A 128 19.33 7.04 3.04
N ASP A 129 20.07 7.71 2.15
CA ASP A 129 20.83 7.04 1.09
C ASP A 129 21.87 6.04 1.65
N TYR A 130 22.46 6.32 2.81
CA TYR A 130 23.41 5.40 3.43
C TYR A 130 22.74 4.09 3.89
N GLU A 131 21.51 4.13 4.38
CA GLU A 131 20.75 2.92 4.77
C GLU A 131 20.41 2.08 3.54
N LEU A 132 20.15 2.73 2.40
CA LEU A 132 19.88 2.06 1.12
C LEU A 132 21.15 1.55 0.42
N SER A 133 22.31 2.14 0.72
CA SER A 133 23.60 1.69 0.16
C SER A 133 24.06 0.34 0.71
N GLU A 134 23.53 -0.09 1.86
CA GLU A 134 23.80 -1.42 2.44
C GLU A 134 23.02 -2.55 1.75
N LEU A 135 22.18 -2.23 0.76
CA LEU A 135 21.33 -3.20 0.10
C LEU A 135 22.09 -3.95 -0.99
N ASN A 136 22.10 -5.28 -0.89
CA ASN A 136 22.69 -6.17 -1.89
C ASN A 136 21.76 -6.48 -3.07
N VAL A 137 20.65 -5.74 -3.21
CA VAL A 137 19.66 -5.93 -4.26
C VAL A 137 19.63 -4.72 -5.19
N PRO A 138 19.60 -4.90 -6.53
CA PRO A 138 19.43 -3.79 -7.45
C PRO A 138 18.10 -3.07 -7.19
N TYR A 139 18.16 -1.74 -7.07
CA TYR A 139 16.98 -0.92 -6.87
C TYR A 139 17.07 0.40 -7.64
N PHE A 140 15.90 0.98 -7.90
CA PHE A 140 15.77 2.31 -8.47
C PHE A 140 15.04 3.24 -7.50
N GLY A 141 15.36 4.53 -7.56
CA GLY A 141 14.57 5.54 -6.86
C GLY A 141 13.72 6.34 -7.84
N GLN A 142 12.41 6.34 -7.65
CA GLN A 142 11.45 7.07 -8.48
C GLN A 142 10.40 7.79 -7.62
N LEU A 143 9.77 8.84 -8.14
CA LEU A 143 8.57 9.39 -7.52
C LEU A 143 7.39 8.45 -7.75
N LEU A 144 6.90 7.82 -6.68
CA LEU A 144 5.71 6.97 -6.73
C LEU A 144 4.51 7.75 -6.18
N ARG A 145 3.42 7.75 -6.94
CA ARG A 145 2.11 8.26 -6.50
C ARG A 145 1.26 7.04 -6.18
N SER A 146 0.61 7.07 -5.03
CA SER A 146 -0.29 5.98 -4.69
C SER A 146 -1.55 6.03 -5.55
N PRO A 147 -1.90 4.95 -6.26
CA PRO A 147 -3.19 4.81 -6.91
C PRO A 147 -4.35 4.68 -5.90
N LEU A 148 -4.05 4.39 -4.63
CA LEU A 148 -5.03 4.32 -3.53
C LEU A 148 -5.45 5.71 -3.04
N ILE A 149 -4.57 6.71 -3.19
CA ILE A 149 -4.88 8.11 -2.84
C ILE A 149 -5.57 8.75 -4.03
N SER A 150 -6.89 8.71 -4.02
CA SER A 150 -7.74 9.30 -5.04
C SER A 150 -7.70 10.84 -4.97
N ASN A 151 -6.81 11.46 -5.75
CA ASN A 151 -7.11 12.77 -6.35
C ASN A 151 -7.98 12.61 -7.62
N HIS A 152 -8.47 11.40 -7.89
CA HIS A 152 -9.44 11.14 -8.94
C HIS A 152 -10.82 11.02 -8.32
N PRO A 153 -11.82 11.79 -8.77
CA PRO A 153 -13.19 11.58 -8.35
C PRO A 153 -13.58 10.12 -8.64
N PRO A 154 -14.39 9.50 -7.78
CA PRO A 154 -14.77 8.09 -7.93
C PRO A 154 -15.27 7.83 -9.36
N ARG A 155 -14.64 6.87 -10.03
CA ARG A 155 -15.05 6.46 -11.38
C ARG A 155 -16.30 5.59 -11.26
N VAL A 156 -17.46 6.21 -11.37
CA VAL A 156 -18.73 5.49 -11.43
C VAL A 156 -18.85 4.81 -12.80
N LYS A 157 -18.82 3.47 -12.83
CA LYS A 157 -19.22 2.73 -14.04
C LYS A 157 -20.67 3.05 -14.35
N MET A 158 -20.89 3.75 -15.46
CA MET A 158 -22.20 4.22 -15.89
C MET A 158 -22.62 3.49 -17.15
N ARG A 159 -23.91 3.12 -17.24
CA ARG A 159 -24.46 2.55 -18.47
C ARG A 159 -24.35 3.56 -19.61
N ASN A 160 -23.98 3.12 -20.81
CA ASN A 160 -23.75 4.00 -21.97
C ASN A 160 -24.92 4.96 -22.26
N ASN A 161 -26.17 4.48 -22.13
CA ASN A 161 -27.35 5.32 -22.35
C ASN A 161 -27.48 6.46 -21.34
N ILE A 162 -27.08 6.27 -20.08
CA ILE A 162 -27.07 7.30 -19.03
C ILE A 162 -25.94 8.29 -19.30
N TYR A 163 -24.76 7.79 -19.67
CA TYR A 163 -23.61 8.63 -20.01
C TYR A 163 -23.90 9.57 -21.18
N THR A 164 -24.49 9.07 -22.27
CA THR A 164 -24.83 9.89 -23.44
C THR A 164 -25.85 10.98 -23.09
N ARG A 165 -26.83 10.67 -22.24
CA ARG A 165 -27.83 11.65 -21.77
C ARG A 165 -27.19 12.73 -20.92
N LEU A 166 -26.37 12.37 -19.94
CA LEU A 166 -25.67 13.35 -19.10
C LEU A 166 -24.71 14.21 -19.91
N LYS A 167 -23.99 13.63 -20.87
CA LYS A 167 -23.11 14.37 -21.77
C LYS A 167 -23.89 15.39 -22.60
N SER A 168 -25.04 15.00 -23.17
CA SER A 168 -25.90 15.93 -23.91
C SER A 168 -26.43 17.09 -23.05
N LEU A 169 -26.73 16.81 -21.78
CA LEU A 169 -27.23 17.78 -20.83
C LEU A 169 -26.12 18.76 -20.39
N ALA A 170 -24.91 18.26 -20.15
CA ALA A 170 -23.73 19.08 -19.86
C ALA A 170 -23.42 20.04 -21.02
N THR A 171 -23.41 19.54 -22.26
CA THR A 171 -23.22 20.37 -23.45
C THR A 171 -24.30 21.44 -23.60
N ARG A 172 -25.58 21.09 -23.38
CA ARG A 172 -26.68 22.06 -23.45
C ARG A 172 -26.57 23.17 -22.40
N GLN A 173 -25.99 22.88 -21.24
CA GLN A 173 -25.78 23.84 -20.16
C GLN A 173 -24.44 24.58 -20.24
N GLY A 174 -23.60 24.29 -21.24
CA GLY A 174 -22.26 24.88 -21.34
C GLY A 174 -21.32 24.45 -20.21
N LYS A 175 -21.58 23.29 -19.59
CA LYS A 175 -20.83 22.77 -18.44
C LYS A 175 -20.02 21.55 -18.84
N SER A 176 -18.93 21.32 -18.11
CA SER A 176 -18.24 20.04 -18.10
C SER A 176 -19.08 18.98 -17.35
N MET A 177 -18.78 17.71 -17.63
CA MET A 177 -19.39 16.58 -16.91
C MET A 177 -19.13 16.62 -15.40
N THR A 178 -17.98 17.15 -14.99
CA THR A 178 -17.58 17.25 -13.58
C THR A 178 -18.39 18.33 -12.87
N GLU A 179 -18.59 19.50 -13.49
CA GLU A 179 -19.42 20.58 -12.93
C GLU A 179 -20.87 20.11 -12.78
N LEU A 180 -21.42 19.45 -13.80
CA LEU A 180 -22.77 18.92 -13.74
C LEU A 180 -22.95 17.86 -12.64
N ALA A 181 -21.95 16.99 -12.44
CA ALA A 181 -21.99 15.98 -11.38
C ALA A 181 -21.93 16.62 -9.99
N ASN A 182 -21.07 17.62 -9.78
CA ASN A 182 -20.96 18.33 -8.51
C ASN A 182 -22.26 19.07 -8.15
N GLU A 183 -22.91 19.73 -9.12
CA GLU A 183 -24.21 20.36 -8.90
C GLU A 183 -25.30 19.35 -8.53
N ALA A 184 -25.32 18.19 -9.20
CA ALA A 184 -26.28 17.13 -8.88
C ALA A 184 -26.07 16.59 -7.45
N ILE A 185 -24.82 16.47 -7.01
CA ILE A 185 -24.48 16.08 -5.63
C ILE A 185 -24.95 17.16 -4.65
N GLU A 186 -24.70 18.44 -4.93
CA GLU A 186 -25.15 19.54 -4.06
C GLU A 186 -26.68 19.60 -3.93
N VAL A 187 -27.40 19.42 -5.03
CA VAL A 187 -28.87 19.35 -5.03
C VAL A 187 -29.35 18.16 -4.21
N TYR A 188 -28.72 17.00 -4.36
CA TYR A 188 -29.05 15.81 -3.60
C TYR A 188 -28.80 16.00 -2.10
N LEU A 189 -27.64 16.54 -1.71
CA LEU A 189 -27.31 16.81 -0.30
C LEU A 189 -28.30 17.79 0.35
N LYS A 190 -28.72 18.83 -0.39
CA LYS A 190 -29.77 19.77 0.06
C LYS A 190 -31.14 19.11 0.23
N GLN A 191 -31.45 18.07 -0.55
CA GLN A 191 -32.72 17.33 -0.45
C GLN A 191 -32.73 16.29 0.67
N VAL A 192 -31.58 15.70 1.00
CA VAL A 192 -31.46 14.67 2.03
C VAL A 192 -31.24 15.26 3.43
N GLY A 193 -31.06 16.57 3.55
CA GLY A 193 -31.02 17.28 4.84
C GLY A 193 -29.70 17.08 5.59
N ALA A 194 -28.58 17.33 4.92
CA ALA A 194 -27.27 17.52 5.55
C ALA A 194 -26.93 19.02 5.65
#